data_AF-A0A177TNI0-F1
#
_entry.id   AF-A0A177TNI0-F1
#
_cell.length_a   1.000
_cell.length_b   1.000
_cell.length_c   1.000
_cell.angle_alpha   90.00
_cell.angle_beta   90.00
_cell.angle_gamma   90.00
#
_symmetry.space_group_name_H-M   'P 1'
#
loop_
_entity.id
_entity.type
_entity.pdbx_description
1 polymer ?
#
loop_
_entity_poly.entity_id
_entity_poly.type
_entity_poly.pdbx_seq_one_letter_code
_entity_poly.pdbx_strand_id
1 'polypeptide(L)'
;MFAFAPFIALSVLALNVLADRNTDFPACDTPNPPKVNKTVTGVATPFEISDEAVFYLKPGVGSCGVNYTDSDFVACLAPGWMGSAYHSHCGALVAIADAETGKQVIAKALDTCGAVADSTFDCGDIYLSKIAFEDLGGNTTLGRLTSNVTWNFIADDAEAGGSNDGAPKTCASKKRGMQPVKLPRHD
;
A
#
# COMPACT_ATOMS: atom_id res chain seq x y z
N MET A 1 16.83 26.58 -55.51
CA MET A 1 16.90 25.13 -55.19
C MET A 1 16.61 24.99 -53.71
N PHE A 2 15.39 24.62 -53.33
CA PHE A 2 14.99 24.42 -51.93
C PHE A 2 15.08 22.92 -51.62
N ALA A 3 15.98 22.55 -50.72
CA ALA A 3 16.17 21.18 -50.26
C ALA A 3 15.17 20.87 -49.13
N PHE A 4 14.23 19.97 -49.40
CA PHE A 4 13.32 19.42 -48.39
C PHE A 4 14.03 18.26 -47.67
N ALA A 5 14.22 18.38 -46.35
CA ALA A 5 14.70 17.30 -45.50
C ALA A 5 13.52 16.43 -45.03
N PRO A 6 13.59 15.10 -45.10
CA PRO A 6 12.52 14.22 -44.64
C PRO A 6 12.55 14.08 -43.11
N PHE A 7 11.43 14.42 -42.46
CA PHE A 7 11.18 14.09 -41.07
C PHE A 7 10.92 12.58 -40.93
N ILE A 8 11.86 11.87 -40.32
CA ILE A 8 11.67 10.47 -39.92
C ILE A 8 10.88 10.47 -38.61
N ALA A 9 9.60 10.10 -38.67
CA ALA A 9 8.78 9.88 -37.49
C ALA A 9 9.15 8.53 -36.85
N LEU A 10 9.89 8.55 -35.74
CA LEU A 10 10.06 7.38 -34.88
C LEU A 10 8.75 7.15 -34.09
N SER A 11 7.99 6.14 -34.48
CA SER A 11 6.86 5.63 -33.70
C SER A 11 7.39 4.77 -32.56
N VAL A 12 7.31 5.28 -31.33
CA VAL A 12 7.57 4.50 -30.11
C VAL A 12 6.37 3.58 -29.87
N LEU A 13 6.51 2.30 -30.19
CA LEU A 13 5.57 1.26 -29.77
C LEU A 13 5.74 1.03 -28.27
N ALA A 14 4.81 1.55 -27.47
CA ALA A 14 4.72 1.22 -26.05
C ALA A 14 4.23 -0.24 -25.92
N LEU A 15 5.16 -1.18 -25.71
CA LEU A 15 4.83 -2.52 -25.24
C LEU A 15 4.45 -2.42 -23.77
N ASN A 16 3.14 -2.40 -23.50
CA ASN A 16 2.61 -2.69 -22.17
C ASN A 16 2.82 -4.19 -21.91
N VAL A 17 4.04 -4.57 -21.53
CA VAL A 17 4.30 -5.89 -20.96
C VAL A 17 3.65 -5.87 -19.59
N LEU A 18 2.50 -6.53 -19.47
CA LEU A 18 1.97 -6.91 -18.16
C LEU A 18 3.04 -7.82 -17.55
N ALA A 19 3.73 -7.35 -16.52
CA ALA A 19 4.69 -8.18 -15.81
C ALA A 19 3.92 -9.41 -15.28
N ASP A 20 4.31 -10.60 -15.72
CA ASP A 20 3.71 -11.83 -15.21
C ASP A 20 3.93 -11.89 -13.70
N ARG A 21 2.86 -12.27 -12.98
CA ARG A 21 2.89 -12.42 -11.52
C ARG A 21 3.93 -13.46 -11.11
N ASN A 22 4.67 -13.19 -10.04
CA ASN A 22 5.53 -14.19 -9.43
C ASN A 22 4.67 -15.29 -8.76
N THR A 23 4.80 -16.54 -9.18
CA THR A 23 4.04 -17.68 -8.61
C THR A 23 4.79 -18.45 -7.52
N ASP A 24 5.99 -18.02 -7.15
CA ASP A 24 6.79 -18.65 -6.08
C ASP A 24 6.11 -18.54 -4.72
N PHE A 25 5.26 -17.52 -4.53
CA PHE A 25 4.44 -17.31 -3.35
C PHE A 25 2.95 -17.32 -3.72
N PRO A 26 2.08 -17.85 -2.83
CA PRO A 26 0.64 -17.78 -3.05
C PRO A 26 0.17 -16.31 -3.03
N ALA A 27 -0.82 -15.99 -3.86
CA ALA A 27 -1.49 -14.69 -3.79
C ALA A 27 -2.31 -14.58 -2.51
N CYS A 28 -2.28 -13.38 -1.91
CA CYS A 28 -3.13 -13.01 -0.78
C CYS A 28 -4.44 -12.35 -1.24
N ASP A 29 -4.48 -11.86 -2.48
CA ASP A 29 -5.68 -11.35 -3.12
C ASP A 29 -6.37 -12.41 -4.00
N THR A 30 -7.46 -12.00 -4.64
CA THR A 30 -8.22 -12.86 -5.54
C THR A 30 -8.20 -12.31 -6.97
N PRO A 31 -8.30 -13.17 -8.01
CA PRO A 31 -8.22 -12.71 -9.40
C PRO A 31 -9.31 -11.68 -9.73
N ASN A 32 -10.49 -11.85 -9.12
CA ASN A 32 -11.60 -10.94 -9.29
C ASN A 32 -11.53 -9.89 -8.18
N PRO A 33 -11.38 -8.60 -8.51
CA PRO A 33 -11.44 -7.58 -7.49
C PRO A 33 -12.79 -7.71 -6.74
N PRO A 34 -12.80 -7.55 -5.40
CA PRO A 34 -14.04 -7.61 -4.66
C PRO A 34 -15.06 -6.65 -5.29
N LYS A 35 -16.31 -7.10 -5.43
CA LYS A 35 -17.40 -6.24 -5.92
C LYS A 35 -17.69 -5.20 -4.85
N VAL A 36 -17.00 -4.08 -4.97
CA VAL A 36 -17.11 -2.99 -4.03
C VAL A 36 -18.38 -2.23 -4.35
N ASN A 37 -19.44 -2.50 -3.59
CA ASN A 37 -20.63 -1.66 -3.61
C ASN A 37 -20.18 -0.25 -3.19
N LYS A 38 -20.13 0.68 -4.15
CA LYS A 38 -19.86 2.11 -3.93
C LYS A 38 -20.98 2.70 -3.06
N THR A 39 -20.94 2.42 -1.76
CA THR A 39 -21.61 3.22 -0.75
C THR A 39 -20.70 4.38 -0.38
N VAL A 40 -21.31 5.53 -0.12
CA VAL A 40 -20.79 6.92 -0.09
C VAL A 40 -19.54 7.20 0.79
N THR A 41 -18.94 6.20 1.43
CA THR A 41 -17.88 6.36 2.45
C THR A 41 -16.60 5.54 2.20
N GLY A 42 -16.25 5.32 0.94
CA GLY A 42 -14.99 4.68 0.58
C GLY A 42 -15.05 3.14 0.65
N VAL A 43 -14.19 2.53 -0.15
CA VAL A 43 -14.06 1.09 -0.25
C VAL A 43 -12.99 0.67 0.76
N ALA A 44 -13.41 0.10 1.88
CA ALA A 44 -12.50 -0.60 2.79
C ALA A 44 -12.42 -2.06 2.34
N THR A 45 -11.21 -2.54 2.02
CA THR A 45 -10.94 -3.98 1.90
C THR A 45 -11.15 -4.66 3.26
N PRO A 46 -11.34 -6.00 3.32
CA PRO A 46 -11.37 -6.73 4.58
C PRO A 46 -10.15 -6.36 5.45
N PHE A 47 -10.35 -6.31 6.76
CA PHE A 47 -9.24 -6.11 7.68
C PHE A 47 -8.44 -7.40 7.82
N GLU A 48 -7.14 -7.25 7.73
CA GLU A 48 -6.18 -8.24 8.15
C GLU A 48 -5.78 -7.98 9.60
N ILE A 49 -5.39 -9.04 10.30
CA ILE A 49 -4.86 -8.99 11.65
C ILE A 49 -3.47 -9.61 11.58
N SER A 50 -2.43 -8.88 11.98
CA SER A 50 -1.10 -9.46 12.07
C SER A 50 -1.09 -10.55 13.14
N ASP A 51 -0.41 -11.66 12.89
CA ASP A 51 -0.18 -12.69 13.90
C ASP A 51 1.28 -12.71 14.36
N GLU A 52 2.19 -12.18 13.54
CA GLU A 52 3.52 -11.77 13.98
C GLU A 52 3.54 -10.37 14.61
N ALA A 53 4.43 -10.22 15.59
CA ALA A 53 4.71 -8.94 16.21
C ALA A 53 5.40 -8.01 15.20
N VAL A 54 4.73 -6.90 14.87
CA VAL A 54 5.19 -5.89 13.91
C VAL A 54 6.61 -5.41 14.27
N PHE A 55 7.50 -5.45 13.29
CA PHE A 55 8.89 -5.01 13.37
C PHE A 55 9.12 -3.75 12.54
N TYR A 56 10.15 -2.95 12.87
CA TYR A 56 10.53 -1.80 12.07
C TYR A 56 11.68 -2.09 11.08
N LEU A 57 11.49 -1.70 9.83
CA LEU A 57 12.40 -1.99 8.73
C LEU A 57 13.57 -1.03 8.70
N LYS A 58 14.68 -1.48 8.09
CA LYS A 58 15.78 -0.58 7.72
C LYS A 58 15.44 0.14 6.41
N PRO A 59 15.82 1.42 6.26
CA PRO A 59 15.71 2.14 4.99
C PRO A 59 16.38 1.43 3.82
N GLY A 60 15.86 1.64 2.61
CA GLY A 60 16.44 1.08 1.40
C GLY A 60 15.53 1.19 0.18
N VAL A 61 15.90 0.46 -0.87
CA VAL A 61 15.10 0.31 -2.08
C VAL A 61 14.13 -0.84 -1.86
N GLY A 62 12.84 -0.53 -1.74
CA GLY A 62 11.81 -1.55 -1.59
C GLY A 62 11.55 -2.32 -2.88
N SER A 63 10.83 -3.44 -2.78
CA SER A 63 10.46 -4.28 -3.92
C SER A 63 9.72 -3.54 -5.05
N CYS A 64 9.08 -2.40 -4.75
CA CYS A 64 8.43 -1.55 -5.75
C CYS A 64 9.41 -0.64 -6.52
N GLY A 65 10.72 -0.78 -6.31
CA GLY A 65 11.76 0.03 -6.97
C GLY A 65 11.87 1.45 -6.43
N VAL A 66 11.20 1.77 -5.32
CA VAL A 66 11.22 3.09 -4.67
C VAL A 66 12.17 3.04 -3.48
N ASN A 67 13.12 3.98 -3.45
CA ASN A 67 13.98 4.18 -2.28
C ASN A 67 13.24 4.97 -1.20
N TYR A 68 13.18 4.43 0.02
CA TYR A 68 12.56 5.05 1.18
C TYR A 68 13.55 5.21 2.34
N THR A 69 13.26 6.16 3.21
CA THR A 69 14.05 6.56 4.38
C THR A 69 13.32 6.25 5.69
N ASP A 70 13.99 6.43 6.83
CA ASP A 70 13.36 6.28 8.15
C ASP A 70 12.21 7.28 8.38
N SER A 71 12.15 8.37 7.61
CA SER A 71 11.11 9.41 7.70
C SER A 71 9.93 9.19 6.75
N ASP A 72 9.97 8.16 5.91
CA ASP A 72 8.87 7.85 4.99
C ASP A 72 7.93 6.83 5.62
N PHE A 73 6.62 7.08 5.58
CA PHE A 73 5.62 6.13 6.06
C PHE A 73 5.46 4.97 5.08
N VAL A 74 6.22 3.90 5.33
CA VAL A 74 6.24 2.69 4.48
C VAL A 74 5.75 1.48 5.24
N ALA A 75 5.02 0.62 4.53
CA ALA A 75 4.65 -0.72 4.93
C ALA A 75 5.32 -1.74 4.01
N CYS A 76 5.68 -2.87 4.60
CA CYS A 76 6.22 -4.04 3.94
C CYS A 76 5.27 -5.21 4.17
N LEU A 77 4.79 -5.78 3.08
CA LEU A 77 3.74 -6.78 3.08
C LEU A 77 4.25 -8.11 2.53
N ALA A 78 3.46 -9.16 2.73
CA ALA A 78 3.79 -10.48 2.20
C ALA A 78 3.90 -10.45 0.67
N PRO A 79 4.68 -11.36 0.05
CA PRO A 79 4.86 -11.36 -1.39
C PRO A 79 3.54 -11.52 -2.14
N GLY A 80 2.58 -12.23 -1.54
CA GLY A 80 1.24 -12.45 -2.06
C GLY A 80 0.37 -11.20 -2.16
N TRP A 81 0.73 -10.08 -1.52
CA TRP A 81 0.12 -8.76 -1.74
C TRP A 81 0.93 -7.89 -2.72
N MET A 82 2.19 -8.26 -2.98
CA MET A 82 3.13 -7.43 -3.74
C MET A 82 3.36 -7.97 -5.15
N GLY A 83 4.48 -8.66 -5.39
CA GLY A 83 4.83 -9.20 -6.72
C GLY A 83 4.10 -10.51 -7.06
N SER A 84 3.53 -11.19 -6.08
CA SER A 84 2.78 -12.44 -6.23
C SER A 84 1.26 -12.27 -6.15
N ALA A 85 0.77 -11.04 -6.02
CA ALA A 85 -0.65 -10.72 -6.07
C ALA A 85 -1.21 -10.79 -7.50
N TYR A 86 -2.49 -11.10 -7.66
CA TYR A 86 -3.20 -10.93 -8.93
C TYR A 86 -3.25 -9.45 -9.35
N HIS A 87 -3.33 -8.55 -8.38
CA HIS A 87 -3.28 -7.10 -8.54
C HIS A 87 -2.13 -6.56 -7.68
N SER A 88 -1.08 -6.02 -8.30
CA SER A 88 0.04 -5.49 -7.51
C SER A 88 -0.40 -4.32 -6.64
N HIS A 89 -0.11 -4.39 -5.34
CA HIS A 89 -0.41 -3.32 -4.38
C HIS A 89 0.76 -2.34 -4.17
N CYS A 90 1.75 -2.32 -5.07
CA CYS A 90 2.82 -1.34 -5.02
C CYS A 90 2.29 0.10 -5.04
N GLY A 91 2.62 0.88 -4.01
CA GLY A 91 2.18 2.27 -3.85
C GLY A 91 0.81 2.44 -3.20
N ALA A 92 0.08 1.35 -2.95
CA ALA A 92 -1.22 1.42 -2.29
C ALA A 92 -1.10 1.96 -0.85
N LEU A 93 -2.13 2.69 -0.42
CA LEU A 93 -2.23 3.17 0.95
C LEU A 93 -2.81 2.08 1.85
N VAL A 94 -2.18 1.90 3.01
CA VAL A 94 -2.57 0.96 4.04
C VAL A 94 -2.87 1.76 5.30
N ALA A 95 -4.05 1.57 5.87
CA ALA A 95 -4.38 2.06 7.20
C ALA A 95 -4.07 0.96 8.21
N ILE A 96 -3.32 1.30 9.26
CA ILE A 96 -2.90 0.39 10.32
C ILE A 96 -3.38 0.95 11.66
N ALA A 97 -3.94 0.09 12.50
CA ALA A 97 -4.42 0.43 13.83
C ALA A 97 -3.89 -0.55 14.86
N ASP A 98 -3.45 -0.02 15.99
CA ASP A 98 -3.08 -0.81 17.16
C ASP A 98 -4.12 -0.58 18.26
N ALA A 99 -4.81 -1.66 18.64
CA ALA A 99 -5.84 -1.61 19.66
C ALA A 99 -5.28 -1.41 21.07
N GLU A 100 -4.02 -1.80 21.34
CA GLU A 100 -3.37 -1.64 22.65
C GLU A 100 -3.05 -0.16 22.91
N THR A 101 -2.45 0.53 21.94
CA THR A 101 -2.13 1.96 22.07
C THR A 101 -3.28 2.89 21.69
N GLY A 102 -4.27 2.39 20.94
CA GLY A 102 -5.37 3.18 20.39
C GLY A 102 -4.96 4.10 19.23
N LYS A 103 -3.74 3.92 18.70
CA LYS A 103 -3.18 4.76 17.63
C LYS A 103 -3.45 4.18 16.24
N GLN A 104 -3.37 5.05 15.25
CA GLN A 104 -3.51 4.71 13.84
C GLN A 104 -2.47 5.43 13.01
N VAL A 105 -2.00 4.77 11.96
CA VAL A 105 -1.05 5.32 11.00
C VAL A 105 -1.46 4.92 9.58
N ILE A 106 -1.17 5.78 8.60
CA ILE A 106 -1.32 5.47 7.18
C ILE A 106 0.07 5.37 6.57
N ALA A 107 0.34 4.26 5.88
CA ALA A 107 1.62 4.02 5.22
C ALA A 107 1.41 3.57 3.77
N LYS A 108 2.45 3.68 2.95
CA LYS A 108 2.47 3.17 1.57
C LYS A 108 3.10 1.79 1.53
N ALA A 109 2.44 0.84 0.87
CA ALA A 109 3.03 -0.47 0.58
C ALA A 109 4.11 -0.33 -0.50
N LEU A 110 5.39 -0.28 -0.10
CA LEU A 110 6.51 -0.08 -1.02
C LEU A 110 7.51 -1.24 -1.02
N ASP A 111 7.34 -2.22 -0.14
CA ASP A 111 8.31 -3.28 0.05
C ASP A 111 7.67 -4.66 0.31
N THR A 112 8.47 -5.71 0.11
CA THR A 112 8.07 -7.11 0.30
C THR A 112 8.83 -7.73 1.46
N CYS A 113 8.09 -8.31 2.40
CA CYS A 113 8.60 -9.00 3.58
C CYS A 113 8.20 -10.48 3.51
N GLY A 114 8.95 -11.34 4.20
CA GLY A 114 8.65 -12.77 4.23
C GLY A 114 8.99 -13.55 2.93
N ALA A 115 9.68 -12.94 1.97
CA ALA A 115 10.11 -13.58 0.72
C ALA A 115 11.29 -14.55 0.90
N VAL A 116 11.25 -15.41 1.91
CA VAL A 116 12.27 -16.43 2.21
C VAL A 116 11.60 -17.76 2.50
N ALA A 117 12.31 -18.87 2.23
CA ALA A 117 11.84 -20.20 2.60
C ALA A 117 11.63 -20.27 4.13
N ASP A 118 10.57 -20.97 4.54
CA ASP A 118 10.20 -21.18 5.95
C ASP A 118 9.91 -19.90 6.75
N SER A 119 9.58 -18.80 6.07
CA SER A 119 9.06 -17.61 6.73
C SER A 119 7.72 -17.91 7.40
N THR A 120 7.55 -17.46 8.63
CA THR A 120 6.24 -17.44 9.32
C THR A 120 5.41 -16.22 8.91
N PHE A 121 6.03 -15.22 8.26
CA PHE A 121 5.37 -14.02 7.77
C PHE A 121 4.34 -14.34 6.68
N ASP A 122 3.06 -14.15 6.97
CA ASP A 122 1.95 -14.53 6.08
C ASP A 122 1.13 -13.34 5.55
N CYS A 123 0.00 -13.61 4.88
CA CYS A 123 -0.85 -12.57 4.29
C CYS A 123 -1.43 -11.57 5.31
N GLY A 124 -1.53 -11.93 6.58
CA GLY A 124 -1.97 -11.06 7.65
C GLY A 124 -0.86 -10.14 8.19
N ASP A 125 0.40 -10.43 7.88
CA ASP A 125 1.53 -9.74 8.48
C ASP A 125 1.96 -8.46 7.77
N ILE A 126 2.44 -7.52 8.58
CA ILE A 126 2.90 -6.21 8.15
C ILE A 126 4.09 -5.77 9.00
N TYR A 127 5.15 -5.33 8.34
CA TYR A 127 6.24 -4.58 8.98
C TYR A 127 6.22 -3.13 8.50
N LEU A 128 6.75 -2.23 9.32
CA LEU A 128 6.63 -0.78 9.12
C LEU A 128 8.00 -0.12 9.01
N SER A 129 8.10 0.99 8.29
CA SER A 129 9.21 1.94 8.46
C SER A 129 9.33 2.41 9.91
N LYS A 130 10.51 2.92 10.28
CA LYS A 130 10.77 3.42 11.63
C LYS A 130 9.76 4.47 12.09
N ILE A 131 9.51 5.51 11.30
CA ILE A 131 8.55 6.56 11.68
C ILE A 131 7.13 6.01 11.83
N ALA A 132 6.67 5.13 10.94
CA ALA A 132 5.34 4.56 11.02
C ALA A 132 5.17 3.66 12.26
N PHE A 133 6.21 2.90 12.60
CA PHE A 133 6.26 2.09 13.82
C PHE A 133 6.22 2.95 15.09
N GLU A 134 7.03 4.02 15.16
CA GLU A 134 7.05 4.94 16.30
C GLU A 134 5.72 5.71 16.45
N ASP A 135 5.13 6.14 15.34
CA ASP A 135 3.82 6.82 15.32
C ASP A 135 2.70 5.91 15.81
N LEU A 136 2.76 4.61 15.50
CA LEU A 136 1.84 3.60 16.03
C LEU A 136 2.07 3.31 17.53
N GLY A 137 3.12 3.88 18.14
CA GLY A 137 3.44 3.71 19.56
C GLY A 137 4.54 2.70 19.85
N GLY A 138 5.21 2.19 18.83
CA GLY A 138 6.30 1.25 18.97
C GLY A 138 7.54 1.85 19.63
N ASN A 139 8.23 1.04 20.43
CA ASN A 139 9.51 1.38 21.04
C ASN A 139 10.65 0.74 20.25
N THR A 140 11.45 1.55 19.55
CA THR A 140 12.55 1.05 18.71
C THR A 140 13.67 0.34 19.48
N THR A 141 13.71 0.52 20.81
CA THR A 141 14.59 -0.27 21.70
C THR A 141 14.11 -1.70 21.88
N LEU A 142 12.79 -1.93 21.88
CA LEU A 142 12.19 -3.27 21.97
C LEU A 142 12.23 -4.00 20.62
N GLY A 143 12.29 -3.26 19.51
CA GLY A 143 12.39 -3.81 18.17
C GLY A 143 11.05 -4.26 17.57
N ARG A 144 10.05 -4.53 18.41
CA ARG A 144 8.73 -5.02 17.99
C ARG A 144 7.60 -4.36 18.79
N LEU A 145 6.40 -4.36 18.22
CA LEU A 145 5.18 -4.05 18.97
C LEU A 145 4.85 -5.20 19.94
N THR A 146 4.15 -4.86 21.02
CA THR A 146 3.69 -5.83 22.04
C THR A 146 2.34 -6.46 21.70
N SER A 147 1.60 -5.84 20.77
CA SER A 147 0.30 -6.24 20.29
C SER A 147 0.31 -6.55 18.79
N ASN A 148 -0.70 -7.29 18.39
CA ASN A 148 -1.06 -7.46 16.99
C ASN A 148 -1.79 -6.20 16.50
N VAL A 149 -1.61 -5.88 15.22
CA VAL A 149 -2.26 -4.73 14.59
C VAL A 149 -3.35 -5.20 13.64
N THR A 150 -4.36 -4.36 13.44
CA THR A 150 -5.29 -4.52 12.32
C THR A 150 -4.91 -3.58 11.19
N TRP A 151 -5.04 -4.03 9.96
CA TRP A 151 -4.74 -3.19 8.81
C TRP A 151 -5.61 -3.53 7.60
N ASN A 152 -5.74 -2.57 6.69
CA ASN A 152 -6.42 -2.77 5.43
C ASN A 152 -5.96 -1.77 4.36
N PHE A 153 -6.14 -2.12 3.09
CA PHE A 153 -5.96 -1.16 2.01
C PHE A 153 -7.11 -0.15 2.00
N ILE A 154 -6.74 1.11 1.81
CA ILE A 154 -7.67 2.23 1.67
C ILE A 154 -7.55 2.85 0.27
N ALA A 155 -8.66 3.37 -0.24
CA ALA A 155 -8.65 4.05 -1.53
C ALA A 155 -7.77 5.30 -1.46
N ASP A 156 -6.89 5.48 -2.44
CA ASP A 156 -6.24 6.77 -2.65
C ASP A 156 -7.30 7.75 -3.18
N ASP A 157 -7.40 8.94 -2.61
CA ASP A 157 -8.38 9.96 -3.03
C ASP A 157 -8.19 10.34 -4.52
N ALA A 158 -7.03 10.01 -5.10
CA ALA A 158 -6.76 10.14 -6.53
C ALA A 158 -7.56 9.16 -7.42
N GLU A 159 -7.90 7.96 -6.93
CA GLU A 159 -8.64 6.94 -7.70
C GLU A 159 -10.16 7.09 -7.59
N ALA A 160 -10.67 7.77 -6.56
CA ALA A 160 -12.08 8.09 -6.43
C ALA A 160 -12.58 9.06 -7.54
N GLY A 161 -11.65 9.67 -8.29
CA GLY A 161 -11.89 10.61 -9.39
C GLY A 161 -11.98 10.00 -10.79
N GLY A 162 -12.04 8.67 -10.94
CA GLY A 162 -12.29 8.00 -12.22
C GLY A 162 -13.70 8.22 -12.79
N SER A 163 -14.04 9.47 -13.13
CA SER A 163 -15.06 9.81 -14.11
C SER A 163 -14.34 10.33 -15.34
N ASN A 164 -14.53 9.63 -16.46
CA ASN A 164 -14.24 10.16 -17.78
C ASN A 164 -14.87 11.56 -17.89
N ASP A 165 -14.04 12.59 -18.11
CA ASP A 165 -14.25 13.73 -19.02
C ASP A 165 -13.29 14.87 -18.67
N GLY A 166 -12.52 15.28 -19.68
CA GLY A 166 -11.40 16.21 -19.52
C GLY A 166 -11.79 17.60 -19.02
N ALA A 167 -11.10 18.07 -17.98
CA ALA A 167 -10.67 19.45 -17.79
C ALA A 167 -9.74 19.54 -16.56
N PRO A 168 -8.65 20.32 -16.60
CA PRO A 168 -7.82 20.54 -15.44
C PRO A 168 -8.55 21.47 -14.47
N LYS A 169 -9.07 20.93 -13.36
CA LYS A 169 -9.52 21.75 -12.22
C LYS A 169 -8.43 21.75 -11.17
N THR A 170 -7.79 22.90 -11.03
CA THR A 170 -6.88 23.26 -9.94
C THR A 170 -7.50 22.92 -8.58
N CYS A 171 -6.89 22.01 -7.83
CA CYS A 171 -7.30 21.69 -6.47
C CYS A 171 -6.94 22.83 -5.51
N ALA A 172 -7.93 23.62 -5.12
CA ALA A 172 -7.86 24.42 -3.91
C ALA A 172 -8.06 23.48 -2.70
N SER A 173 -7.01 23.33 -1.89
CA SER A 173 -7.02 22.50 -0.68
C SER A 173 -8.05 23.03 0.32
N LYS A 174 -9.20 22.37 0.41
CA LYS A 174 -10.20 22.61 1.47
C LYS A 174 -9.96 21.59 2.57
N LYS A 175 -9.23 21.99 3.61
CA LYS A 175 -9.09 21.25 4.88
C LYS A 175 -10.49 20.92 5.41
N ARG A 176 -10.95 19.68 5.22
CA ARG A 176 -12.07 19.12 5.97
C ARG A 176 -11.46 18.36 7.14
N GLY A 177 -11.83 18.77 8.36
CA GLY A 177 -11.41 18.11 9.58
C GLY A 177 -11.84 16.64 9.54
N MET A 178 -10.87 15.75 9.69
CA MET A 178 -11.08 14.33 9.88
C MET A 178 -11.89 14.15 11.17
N GLN A 179 -13.12 13.66 11.08
CA GLN A 179 -13.87 13.28 12.28
C GLN A 179 -13.42 11.88 12.72
N PRO A 180 -13.26 11.63 14.02
CA PRO A 180 -12.84 10.33 14.54
C PRO A 180 -13.89 9.25 14.18
N VAL A 181 -13.42 8.17 13.55
CA VAL A 181 -14.24 7.00 13.26
C VAL A 181 -14.55 6.30 14.59
N LYS A 182 -15.84 6.18 14.91
CA LYS A 182 -16.32 5.50 16.12
C LYS A 182 -16.30 3.99 15.85
N LEU A 183 -15.32 3.28 16.40
CA LEU A 183 -15.28 1.81 16.35
C LEU A 183 -16.48 1.21 17.09
N PRO A 184 -17.07 0.11 16.58
CA PRO A 184 -18.12 -0.60 17.31
C PRO A 184 -17.53 -1.25 18.56
N ARG A 185 -18.18 -1.04 19.71
CA ARG A 185 -17.92 -1.82 20.92
C ARG A 185 -18.59 -3.16 20.76
N HIS A 186 -17.82 -4.24 20.87
CA HIS A 186 -18.36 -5.56 21.13
C HIS A 186 -18.59 -5.66 22.64
N ASP A 187 -19.87 -5.71 23.03
CA ASP A 187 -20.31 -6.09 24.37
C ASP A 187 -20.27 -7.62 24.54
#